data_AF-A0A969TAN0-F1
#
_entry.id   AF-A0A969TAN0-F1
#
_cell.length_a   1.000
_cell.length_b   1.000
_cell.length_c   1.000
_cell.angle_alpha   90.00
_cell.angle_beta   90.00
_cell.angle_gamma   90.00
#
_symmetry.space_group_name_H-M   'P 1'
#
loop_
_entity.id
_entity.type
_entity.pdbx_description
1 polymer ?
#
loop_
_entity_poly.entity_id
_entity_poly.type
_entity_poly.pdbx_seq_one_letter_code
_entity_poly.pdbx_strand_id
1 'polypeptide(L)'
;SLKASRVPVMLAAYRLMVKRMDELGMDYPLHLGVTEAGDGEYGRIKSTAGIATLLAQGIGDTIRVSLTEAPEKEIPVCYSILQALGLRKTMVEYVACPSCGRTLFNLEEVLHKVREATKHLTGLDIAVMGCIVNGPGEMADADYGYVGKQAGYIALYRGRDEIKRVPQDRGVEELINLIKADGRWVDP
;
A
#
# COMPACT_ATOMS: atom_id res chain seq x y z
N SER A 1 3.73 -25.42 -8.29
CA SER A 1 2.60 -24.85 -7.52
C SER A 1 2.04 -25.93 -6.59
N LEU A 2 1.87 -25.65 -5.29
CA LEU A 2 1.27 -26.51 -4.26
C LEU A 2 0.14 -25.78 -3.53
N LYS A 3 -0.96 -25.51 -4.22
CA LYS A 3 -2.08 -24.74 -3.63
C LYS A 3 -2.86 -25.58 -2.62
N ALA A 4 -3.34 -24.91 -1.57
CA ALA A 4 -4.29 -25.48 -0.63
C ALA A 4 -5.30 -24.41 -0.23
N SER A 5 -6.52 -24.83 0.14
CA SER A 5 -7.57 -23.90 0.58
C SER A 5 -7.40 -23.45 2.03
N ARG A 6 -6.60 -24.17 2.82
CA ARG A 6 -6.21 -23.75 4.18
C ARG A 6 -4.84 -23.08 4.15
N VAL A 7 -4.79 -21.82 4.59
CA VAL A 7 -3.55 -21.02 4.61
C VAL A 7 -2.40 -21.75 5.30
N PRO A 8 -2.52 -22.30 6.53
CA PRO A 8 -1.39 -22.97 7.18
C PRO A 8 -0.83 -24.17 6.40
N VAL A 9 -1.69 -24.91 5.69
CA VAL A 9 -1.29 -26.06 4.87
C VAL A 9 -0.49 -25.58 3.67
N MET A 10 -0.98 -24.54 2.98
CA MET A 10 -0.25 -23.92 1.87
C MET A 10 1.13 -23.44 2.32
N LEU A 11 1.21 -22.71 3.45
CA LEU A 11 2.49 -22.20 3.98
C LEU A 11 3.47 -23.34 4.26
N ALA A 12 3.03 -24.40 4.93
CA ALA A 12 3.87 -25.55 5.23
C ALA A 12 4.34 -26.27 3.96
N ALA A 13 3.45 -26.45 2.98
CA ALA A 13 3.75 -27.11 1.72
C ALA A 13 4.80 -26.34 0.90
N TYR A 14 4.65 -25.03 0.73
CA TYR A 14 5.63 -24.22 -0.01
C TYR A 14 6.98 -24.15 0.68
N ARG A 15 7.02 -24.00 2.01
CA ARG A 15 8.28 -24.01 2.77
C ARG A 15 9.01 -25.35 2.66
N LEU A 16 8.28 -26.46 2.75
CA LEU A 16 8.86 -27.79 2.54
C LEU A 16 9.36 -27.96 1.11
N MET A 17 8.61 -27.48 0.11
CA MET A 17 9.01 -27.56 -1.29
C MET A 17 10.31 -26.81 -1.55
N VAL A 18 10.43 -25.55 -1.11
CA VAL A 18 11.68 -24.76 -1.24
C VAL A 18 12.84 -25.49 -0.59
N LYS A 19 12.68 -25.96 0.66
CA LYS A 19 13.72 -26.72 1.36
C LYS A 19 14.18 -27.96 0.56
N ARG A 20 13.24 -28.70 -0.02
CA ARG A 20 13.58 -29.91 -0.80
C ARG A 20 14.20 -29.57 -2.15
N MET A 21 13.81 -28.46 -2.76
CA MET A 21 14.43 -27.97 -3.99
C MET A 21 15.89 -27.58 -3.73
N ASP A 22 16.16 -26.86 -2.63
CA ASP A 22 17.53 -26.51 -2.22
C ASP A 22 18.40 -27.77 -2.00
N GLU A 23 17.88 -28.76 -1.25
CA GLU A 23 18.56 -30.04 -0.99
C GLU A 23 18.87 -30.84 -2.27
N LEU A 24 18.05 -30.67 -3.31
CA LEU A 24 18.18 -31.36 -4.60
C LEU A 24 18.86 -30.51 -5.68
N GLY A 25 19.28 -29.28 -5.37
CA GLY A 25 19.89 -28.36 -6.33
C GLY A 25 18.94 -27.93 -7.46
N MET A 26 17.65 -27.77 -7.15
CA MET A 26 16.61 -27.35 -8.10
C MET A 26 16.23 -25.88 -7.89
N ASP A 27 16.04 -25.15 -8.99
CA ASP A 27 15.66 -23.74 -8.99
C ASP A 27 14.51 -23.48 -9.97
N TYR A 28 13.30 -23.90 -9.58
CA TYR A 28 12.09 -23.75 -10.38
C TYR A 28 11.22 -22.61 -9.85
N PRO A 29 10.62 -21.78 -10.73
CA PRO A 29 9.74 -20.71 -10.29
C PRO A 29 8.45 -21.25 -9.63
N LEU A 30 8.03 -20.59 -8.57
CA LEU A 30 6.90 -20.95 -7.74
C LEU A 30 5.71 -20.03 -7.97
N HIS A 31 4.64 -20.60 -8.53
CA HIS A 31 3.35 -19.92 -8.63
C HIS A 31 2.52 -20.09 -7.36
N LEU A 32 2.30 -19.00 -6.63
CA LEU A 32 1.51 -18.96 -5.40
C LEU A 32 0.02 -18.69 -5.65
N GLY A 33 -0.81 -19.23 -4.77
CA GLY A 33 -2.21 -18.86 -4.68
C GLY A 33 -2.94 -19.73 -3.68
N VAL A 34 -3.77 -19.11 -2.84
CA VAL A 34 -4.74 -19.83 -2.00
C VAL A 34 -5.90 -20.22 -2.91
N THR A 35 -6.14 -21.53 -3.09
CA THR A 35 -7.30 -22.00 -3.87
C THR A 35 -8.57 -21.90 -3.02
N GLU A 36 -9.74 -21.74 -3.65
CA GLU A 36 -11.04 -21.70 -2.93
C GLU A 36 -11.00 -20.69 -1.76
N ALA A 37 -10.56 -19.46 -2.03
CA ALA A 37 -10.48 -18.45 -0.98
C ALA A 37 -11.86 -18.02 -0.49
N GLY A 38 -12.89 -18.17 -1.33
CA GLY A 38 -14.23 -17.66 -1.10
C GLY A 38 -14.45 -16.35 -1.84
N ASP A 39 -15.50 -15.63 -1.48
CA ASP A 39 -15.88 -14.34 -2.03
C ASP A 39 -15.66 -13.21 -1.02
N GLY A 40 -15.83 -11.97 -1.49
CA GLY A 40 -15.89 -10.80 -0.63
C GLY A 40 -14.62 -10.57 0.19
N GLU A 41 -14.78 -9.84 1.28
CA GLU A 41 -13.65 -9.40 2.11
C GLU A 41 -12.86 -10.57 2.69
N TYR A 42 -13.54 -11.61 3.18
CA TYR A 42 -12.87 -12.76 3.77
C TYR A 42 -12.00 -13.50 2.75
N GLY A 43 -12.45 -13.69 1.51
CA GLY A 43 -11.65 -14.31 0.46
C GLY A 43 -10.38 -13.53 0.13
N ARG A 44 -10.44 -12.19 0.17
CA ARG A 44 -9.28 -11.29 0.00
C ARG A 44 -8.32 -11.42 1.17
N ILE A 45 -8.81 -11.33 2.41
CA ILE A 45 -8.00 -11.49 3.64
C ILE A 45 -7.29 -12.84 3.65
N LYS A 46 -8.03 -13.92 3.35
CA LYS A 46 -7.50 -15.29 3.32
C LYS A 46 -6.42 -15.45 2.25
N SER A 47 -6.63 -14.90 1.06
CA SER A 47 -5.64 -14.90 -0.02
C SER A 47 -4.38 -14.12 0.38
N THR A 48 -4.54 -12.92 0.92
CA THR A 48 -3.43 -12.09 1.42
C THR A 48 -2.64 -12.81 2.49
N ALA A 49 -3.30 -13.43 3.49
CA ALA A 49 -2.62 -14.15 4.57
C ALA A 49 -1.75 -15.30 4.07
N GLY A 50 -2.18 -16.04 3.04
CA GLY A 50 -1.38 -17.11 2.45
C GLY A 50 -0.27 -16.61 1.52
N ILE A 51 -0.60 -15.71 0.61
CA ILE A 51 0.33 -15.24 -0.43
C ILE A 51 1.38 -14.29 0.16
N ALA A 52 0.95 -13.26 0.89
CA ALA A 52 1.85 -12.23 1.40
C ALA A 52 2.88 -12.80 2.40
N THR A 53 2.47 -13.79 3.21
CA THR A 53 3.38 -14.46 4.16
C THR A 53 4.53 -15.17 3.46
N LEU A 54 4.30 -15.83 2.31
CA LEU A 54 5.37 -16.48 1.56
C LEU A 54 6.23 -15.48 0.80
N LEU A 55 5.60 -14.48 0.18
CA LEU A 55 6.32 -13.42 -0.53
C LEU A 55 7.25 -12.63 0.40
N ALA A 56 6.80 -12.31 1.61
CA ALA A 56 7.63 -11.64 2.63
C ALA A 56 8.84 -12.49 3.08
N GLN A 57 8.82 -13.80 2.81
CA GLN A 57 9.93 -14.73 3.06
C GLN A 57 10.81 -14.93 1.82
N GLY A 58 10.56 -14.20 0.73
CA GLY A 58 11.24 -14.39 -0.55
C GLY A 58 10.81 -15.63 -1.34
N ILE A 59 9.66 -16.22 -1.01
CA ILE A 59 9.14 -17.41 -1.68
C ILE A 59 8.02 -17.00 -2.63
N GLY A 60 8.19 -17.23 -3.93
CA GLY A 60 7.14 -17.03 -4.94
C GLY A 60 7.54 -16.07 -6.06
N ASP A 61 7.30 -16.47 -7.30
CA ASP A 61 7.71 -15.74 -8.51
C ASP A 61 6.50 -15.18 -9.28
N THR A 62 5.34 -15.79 -9.08
CA THR A 62 4.07 -15.35 -9.65
C THR A 62 2.94 -15.67 -8.70
N ILE A 63 1.89 -14.86 -8.70
CA ILE A 63 0.75 -15.01 -7.80
C ILE A 63 -0.56 -15.07 -8.57
N ARG A 64 -1.54 -15.76 -7.98
CA ARG A 64 -2.95 -15.63 -8.33
C ARG A 64 -3.78 -15.67 -7.06
N VAL A 65 -4.60 -14.65 -6.88
CA VAL A 65 -5.73 -14.65 -5.94
C VAL A 65 -6.86 -15.47 -6.57
N SER A 66 -7.57 -16.29 -5.80
CA SER A 66 -8.64 -17.15 -6.34
C SER A 66 -9.96 -16.90 -5.60
N LEU A 67 -10.74 -15.94 -6.13
CA LEU A 67 -12.04 -15.56 -5.57
C LEU A 67 -13.16 -16.33 -6.28
N THR A 68 -14.30 -16.49 -5.61
CA THR A 68 -15.52 -17.00 -6.25
C THR A 68 -16.18 -15.96 -7.17
N GLU A 69 -15.77 -14.70 -7.07
CA GLU A 69 -16.28 -13.59 -7.88
C GLU A 69 -15.67 -13.58 -9.30
N ALA A 70 -16.10 -12.62 -10.12
CA ALA A 70 -15.58 -12.44 -11.47
C ALA A 70 -14.04 -12.20 -11.46
N PRO A 71 -13.27 -12.78 -12.41
CA PRO A 71 -11.80 -12.74 -12.39
C PRO A 71 -11.18 -11.35 -12.37
N GLU A 72 -11.87 -10.34 -12.91
CA GLU A 72 -11.41 -8.95 -12.93
C GLU A 72 -11.24 -8.40 -11.50
N LYS A 73 -11.96 -8.97 -10.53
CA LYS A 73 -11.84 -8.61 -9.11
C LYS A 73 -10.63 -9.23 -8.42
N GLU A 74 -9.99 -10.25 -9.00
CA GLU A 74 -8.76 -10.85 -8.46
C GLU A 74 -7.53 -9.95 -8.68
N ILE A 75 -7.47 -9.29 -9.83
CA ILE A 75 -6.30 -8.51 -10.28
C ILE A 75 -5.95 -7.36 -9.31
N PRO A 76 -6.90 -6.50 -8.89
CA PRO A 76 -6.59 -5.43 -7.92
C PRO A 76 -6.00 -5.97 -6.62
N VAL A 77 -6.48 -7.13 -6.15
CA VAL A 77 -6.00 -7.75 -4.90
C VAL A 77 -4.56 -8.23 -5.06
N CYS A 78 -4.22 -8.84 -6.21
CA CYS A 78 -2.83 -9.20 -6.52
C CYS A 78 -1.90 -7.98 -6.46
N TYR A 79 -2.30 -6.87 -7.08
CA TYR A 79 -1.52 -5.63 -7.04
C TYR A 79 -1.42 -5.03 -5.64
N SER A 80 -2.51 -5.02 -4.87
CA SER A 80 -2.48 -4.58 -3.46
C SER A 80 -1.55 -5.42 -2.60
N ILE A 81 -1.52 -6.75 -2.77
CA ILE A 81 -0.59 -7.62 -2.04
C ILE A 81 0.86 -7.29 -2.39
N LEU A 82 1.18 -7.14 -3.67
CA LEU A 82 2.54 -6.82 -4.11
C LEU A 82 2.97 -5.43 -3.65
N GLN A 83 2.06 -4.45 -3.69
CA GLN A 83 2.35 -3.08 -3.26
C GLN A 83 2.52 -2.98 -1.75
N ALA A 84 1.68 -3.65 -0.96
CA ALA A 84 1.79 -3.67 0.51
C ALA A 84 3.11 -4.26 1.01
N LEU A 85 3.76 -5.12 0.20
CA LEU A 85 5.08 -5.68 0.49
C LEU A 85 6.23 -4.89 -0.14
N GLY A 86 5.94 -3.79 -0.86
CA GLY A 86 6.95 -3.02 -1.58
C GLY A 86 7.56 -3.73 -2.80
N LEU A 87 6.98 -4.86 -3.24
CA LEU A 87 7.49 -5.67 -4.36
C LEU A 87 7.11 -5.08 -5.72
N ARG A 88 5.99 -4.34 -5.79
CA ARG A 88 5.55 -3.65 -7.01
C ARG A 88 4.67 -2.46 -6.67
N LYS A 89 5.06 -1.25 -7.10
CA LYS A 89 4.22 -0.05 -6.99
C LYS A 89 3.37 0.10 -8.25
N THR A 90 2.05 0.08 -8.10
CA THR A 90 1.10 0.18 -9.23
C THR A 90 0.09 1.30 -9.09
N MET A 91 0.02 1.92 -7.92
CA MET A 91 -0.83 3.07 -7.62
C MET A 91 -0.09 3.96 -6.61
N VAL A 92 -0.68 5.10 -6.25
CA VAL A 92 -0.20 5.88 -5.11
C VAL A 92 -0.38 5.09 -3.82
N GLU A 93 0.67 5.04 -3.00
CA GLU A 93 0.61 4.54 -1.63
C GLU A 93 0.22 5.69 -0.70
N TYR A 94 -0.79 5.47 0.15
CA TYR A 94 -1.28 6.49 1.07
C TYR A 94 -0.97 6.09 2.50
N VAL A 95 -0.06 6.81 3.13
CA VAL A 95 0.31 6.59 4.53
C VAL A 95 -0.48 7.56 5.39
N ALA A 96 -1.34 7.06 6.26
CA ALA A 96 -2.14 7.91 7.14
C ALA A 96 -2.11 7.40 8.57
N CYS A 97 -2.08 8.34 9.53
CA CYS A 97 -2.22 7.96 10.93
C CYS A 97 -3.69 7.54 11.22
N PRO A 98 -3.96 6.71 12.24
CA PRO A 98 -5.31 6.21 12.54
C PRO A 98 -6.26 7.29 13.12
N SER A 99 -5.85 8.56 13.12
CA SER A 99 -6.42 9.69 13.90
C SER A 99 -6.30 9.53 15.42
N CYS A 100 -6.22 10.66 16.13
CA CYS A 100 -6.23 10.71 17.60
C CYS A 100 -6.67 12.09 18.12
N GLY A 101 -6.74 12.29 19.44
CA GLY A 101 -7.13 13.58 20.05
C GLY A 101 -6.18 14.77 19.75
N ARG A 102 -5.05 14.53 19.07
CA ARG A 102 -4.12 15.58 18.61
C ARG A 102 -4.39 16.05 17.18
N THR A 103 -5.29 15.38 16.47
CA THR A 103 -5.59 15.67 15.07
C THR A 103 -6.18 17.06 14.95
N LEU A 104 -5.62 17.88 14.06
CA LEU A 104 -5.99 19.30 13.91
C LEU A 104 -7.08 19.56 12.87
N PHE A 105 -7.52 18.51 12.18
CA PHE A 105 -8.54 18.56 11.13
C PHE A 105 -9.24 17.20 11.00
N ASN A 106 -10.32 17.12 10.22
CA ASN A 106 -10.92 15.83 9.87
C ASN A 106 -10.00 15.05 8.92
N LEU A 107 -9.24 14.10 9.48
CA LEU A 107 -8.23 13.34 8.75
C LEU A 107 -8.85 12.48 7.64
N GLU A 108 -10.00 11.85 7.90
CA GLU A 108 -10.68 10.99 6.94
C GLU A 108 -11.11 11.78 5.70
N GLU A 109 -11.72 12.95 5.90
CA GLU A 109 -12.13 13.83 4.80
C GLU A 109 -10.93 14.31 3.97
N VAL A 110 -9.85 14.72 4.63
CA VAL A 110 -8.64 15.20 3.94
C VAL A 110 -7.97 14.06 3.17
N LEU A 111 -7.84 12.88 3.78
CA LEU A 111 -7.29 11.70 3.12
C LEU A 111 -8.10 11.32 1.87
N HIS A 112 -9.43 11.39 1.95
CA HIS A 112 -10.30 11.16 0.81
C HIS A 112 -10.07 12.20 -0.30
N LYS A 113 -10.00 13.49 0.05
CA LYS A 113 -9.72 14.57 -0.92
C LYS A 113 -8.37 14.41 -1.61
N VAL A 114 -7.31 14.10 -0.84
CA VAL A 114 -5.98 13.84 -1.38
C VAL A 114 -6.03 12.62 -2.30
N ARG A 115 -6.64 11.51 -1.86
CA ARG A 115 -6.77 10.29 -2.66
C ARG A 115 -7.49 10.53 -3.97
N GLU A 116 -8.64 11.20 -3.96
CA GLU A 116 -9.39 11.49 -5.18
C GLU A 116 -8.61 12.38 -6.14
N ALA A 117 -7.85 13.34 -5.61
CA ALA A 117 -7.01 14.21 -6.42
C ALA A 117 -5.80 13.49 -7.04
N THR A 118 -5.26 12.44 -6.41
CA THR A 118 -4.00 11.81 -6.84
C THR A 118 -4.10 10.34 -7.27
N LYS A 119 -5.29 9.70 -7.24
CA LYS A 119 -5.45 8.26 -7.54
C LYS A 119 -5.04 7.81 -8.95
N HIS A 120 -4.96 8.73 -9.90
CA HIS A 120 -4.52 8.45 -11.28
C HIS A 120 -2.98 8.38 -11.41
N LEU A 121 -2.26 8.91 -10.42
CA LEU A 121 -0.80 8.84 -10.38
C LEU A 121 -0.33 7.45 -9.95
N THR A 122 0.93 7.13 -10.25
CA THR A 122 1.56 5.85 -9.89
C THR A 122 2.97 6.06 -9.36
N GLY A 123 3.42 5.19 -8.46
CA GLY A 123 4.81 5.24 -7.96
C GLY A 123 5.09 6.43 -7.04
N LEU A 124 4.07 6.97 -6.37
CA LEU A 124 4.20 8.00 -5.35
C LEU A 124 3.79 7.45 -3.99
N ASP A 125 4.48 7.86 -2.93
CA ASP A 125 4.08 7.65 -1.55
C ASP A 125 3.65 9.00 -0.95
N ILE A 126 2.38 9.12 -0.58
CA ILE A 126 1.81 10.38 -0.05
C ILE A 126 1.34 10.14 1.39
N ALA A 127 1.92 10.87 2.32
CA ALA A 127 1.56 10.83 3.72
C ALA A 127 0.53 11.91 4.09
N VAL A 128 -0.49 11.55 4.86
CA VAL A 128 -1.47 12.48 5.43
C VAL A 128 -1.52 12.29 6.94
N MET A 129 -1.02 13.27 7.67
CA MET A 129 -0.77 13.19 9.11
C MET A 129 -1.58 14.25 9.85
N GLY A 130 -2.33 13.82 10.86
CA GLY A 130 -3.22 14.69 11.63
C GLY A 130 -2.52 15.74 12.50
N CYS A 131 -1.25 15.52 12.86
CA CYS A 131 -0.50 16.41 13.75
C CYS A 131 1.02 16.35 13.50
N ILE A 132 1.74 17.35 13.98
CA ILE A 132 3.20 17.50 13.83
C ILE A 132 4.01 16.56 14.74
N VAL A 133 3.38 15.90 15.72
CA VAL A 133 4.10 15.14 16.75
C VAL A 133 4.74 13.89 16.18
N ASN A 134 3.92 12.97 15.64
CA ASN A 134 4.44 11.78 14.97
C ASN A 134 4.52 11.96 13.45
N GLY A 135 3.83 12.97 12.90
CA GLY A 135 3.70 13.15 11.45
C GLY A 135 5.03 13.11 10.69
N PRO A 136 6.04 13.93 11.06
CA PRO A 136 7.34 13.93 10.39
C PRO A 136 8.11 12.61 10.46
N GLY A 137 7.95 11.85 11.55
CA GLY A 137 8.60 10.55 11.70
C GLY A 137 7.89 9.45 10.90
N GLU A 138 6.56 9.38 10.97
CA GLU A 138 5.74 8.38 10.29
C GLU A 138 5.75 8.55 8.75
N MET A 139 6.05 9.75 8.25
CA MET A 139 6.16 10.03 6.81
C MET A 139 7.58 10.09 6.27
N ALA A 140 8.59 9.72 7.07
CA ALA A 140 9.99 9.96 6.73
C ALA A 140 10.47 9.29 5.41
N ASP A 141 9.72 8.29 4.94
CA ASP A 141 9.95 7.54 3.71
C ASP A 141 8.94 7.88 2.60
N ALA A 142 7.99 8.78 2.85
CA ALA A 142 7.03 9.25 1.86
C ALA A 142 7.66 10.30 0.93
N ASP A 143 7.22 10.35 -0.32
CA ASP A 143 7.64 11.38 -1.29
C ASP A 143 7.10 12.75 -0.89
N TYR A 144 5.84 12.80 -0.44
CA TYR A 144 5.14 14.03 -0.06
C TYR A 144 4.39 13.85 1.25
N GLY A 145 4.34 14.92 2.05
CA GLY A 145 3.63 14.94 3.32
C GLY A 145 2.62 16.08 3.41
N TYR A 146 1.41 15.77 3.89
CA TYR A 146 0.39 16.72 4.33
C TYR A 146 0.26 16.58 5.85
N VAL A 147 0.76 17.55 6.62
CA VAL A 147 0.84 17.43 8.08
C VAL A 147 0.11 18.57 8.79
N GLY A 148 -0.75 18.24 9.75
CA GLY A 148 -1.37 19.24 10.62
C GLY A 148 -0.33 19.92 11.51
N LYS A 149 -0.20 21.25 11.39
CA LYS A 149 0.78 22.02 12.19
C LYS A 149 0.10 22.86 13.27
N GLN A 150 -0.96 23.56 12.93
CA GLN A 150 -1.77 24.37 13.85
C GLN A 150 -3.24 24.33 13.40
N ALA A 151 -4.20 24.62 14.28
CA ALA A 151 -5.60 24.76 13.88
C ALA A 151 -5.74 25.70 12.66
N GLY A 152 -6.38 25.20 11.60
CA GLY A 152 -6.57 25.91 10.33
C GLY A 152 -5.35 25.95 9.39
N TYR A 153 -4.19 25.39 9.77
CA TYR A 153 -2.97 25.39 8.98
C TYR A 153 -2.27 24.04 8.92
N ILE A 154 -1.78 23.72 7.73
CA ILE A 154 -1.01 22.51 7.46
C ILE A 154 0.37 22.87 6.92
N ALA A 155 1.29 21.95 7.05
CA ALA A 155 2.62 22.02 6.47
C ALA A 155 2.73 20.95 5.38
N LEU A 156 3.27 21.35 4.24
CA LEU A 156 3.58 20.48 3.12
C LEU A 156 5.05 20.13 3.15
N TYR A 157 5.34 18.85 2.94
CA TYR A 157 6.67 18.30 2.98
C TYR A 157 7.03 17.63 1.66
N ARG A 158 8.32 17.69 1.31
CA ARG A 158 8.96 16.86 0.29
C ARG A 158 9.98 15.99 1.00
N GLY A 159 9.75 14.68 1.03
CA GLY A 159 10.47 13.80 1.94
C GLY A 159 10.38 14.31 3.38
N ARG A 160 11.53 14.70 3.95
CA ARG A 160 11.64 15.20 5.33
C ARG A 160 11.65 16.73 5.44
N ASP A 161 11.74 17.43 4.32
CA ASP A 161 11.88 18.89 4.30
C ASP A 161 10.52 19.57 4.31
N GLU A 162 10.29 20.45 5.28
CA GLU A 162 9.12 21.32 5.30
C GLU A 162 9.27 22.38 4.21
N ILE A 163 8.40 22.35 3.21
CA ILE A 163 8.48 23.26 2.06
C ILE A 163 7.68 24.54 2.31
N LYS A 164 6.45 24.41 2.81
CA LYS A 164 5.56 25.54 3.02
C LYS A 164 4.47 25.25 4.03
N ARG A 165 4.08 26.30 4.76
CA ARG A 165 2.88 26.33 5.58
C ARG A 165 1.75 26.95 4.77
N VAL A 166 0.60 26.28 4.71
CA VAL A 166 -0.56 26.74 3.96
C VAL A 166 -1.84 26.63 4.80
N PRO A 167 -2.83 27.52 4.57
CA PRO A 167 -4.19 27.32 5.07
C PRO A 167 -4.75 25.95 4.65
N GLN A 168 -5.46 25.28 5.56
CA GLN A 168 -5.94 23.91 5.35
C GLN A 168 -6.89 23.79 4.15
N ASP A 169 -7.72 24.81 3.91
CA ASP A 169 -8.67 24.91 2.80
C ASP A 169 -8.01 24.86 1.42
N ARG A 170 -6.80 25.41 1.30
CA ARG A 170 -5.97 25.34 0.08
C ARG A 170 -4.95 24.19 0.09
N GLY A 171 -4.89 23.39 1.16
CA GLY A 171 -3.83 22.41 1.35
C GLY A 171 -3.72 21.35 0.24
N VAL A 172 -4.86 20.86 -0.28
CA VAL A 172 -4.88 19.84 -1.35
C VAL A 172 -4.41 20.44 -2.68
N GLU A 173 -4.88 21.64 -3.02
CA GLU A 173 -4.44 22.38 -4.21
C GLU A 173 -2.93 22.64 -4.16
N GLU A 174 -2.42 23.08 -3.01
CA GLU A 174 -1.01 23.39 -2.82
C GLU A 174 -0.12 22.15 -2.84
N LEU A 175 -0.64 20.97 -2.44
CA LEU A 175 0.00 19.67 -2.61
C LEU A 175 0.10 19.28 -4.09
N ILE A 176 -0.98 19.45 -4.86
CA ILE A 176 -0.97 19.20 -6.31
C ILE A 176 0.04 20.11 -7.00
N ASN A 177 0.07 21.39 -6.64
CA ASN A 177 1.03 22.35 -7.20
C ASN A 177 2.47 21.98 -6.86
N LEU A 178 2.72 21.39 -5.68
CA LEU A 178 4.03 20.87 -5.31
C LEU A 178 4.43 19.69 -6.19
N ILE A 179 3.53 18.71 -6.38
CA ILE A 179 3.78 17.54 -7.24
C ILE A 179 4.01 17.96 -8.71
N LYS A 180 3.25 18.96 -9.19
CA LYS A 180 3.42 19.55 -10.53
C LYS A 180 4.77 20.26 -10.68
N ALA A 181 5.19 21.04 -9.68
CA ALA A 181 6.48 21.72 -9.69
C ALA A 181 7.66 20.73 -9.76
N ASP A 182 7.47 19.52 -9.22
CA ASP A 182 8.47 18.45 -9.25
C ASP A 182 8.42 17.59 -10.52
N GLY A 183 7.53 17.91 -11.48
CA GLY A 183 7.40 17.19 -12.74
C GLY A 183 6.89 15.76 -12.59
N ARG A 184 6.31 15.41 -11.43
CA ARG A 184 5.76 14.06 -11.13
C ARG A 184 4.25 13.98 -11.34
N TRP A 185 3.64 15.04 -11.85
CA TRP A 185 2.21 15.09 -12.18
C TRP A 185 1.98 14.59 -13.61
N VAL A 186 0.98 13.74 -13.79
CA VAL A 186 0.48 13.28 -15.08
C VAL A 186 -1.02 13.52 -15.07
N ASP A 187 -1.56 14.18 -16.10
CA ASP A 187 -3.01 14.43 -16.14
C ASP A 187 -3.81 13.12 -16.31
N PRO A 188 -4.99 13.02 -15.67
CA PRO A 188 -5.81 11.80 -15.63
C PRO A 188 -6.42 11.39 -16.98
#